data_AF-A0A1X0YG96-F1
#
_entry.id   AF-A0A1X0YG96-F1
#
_cell.length_a   1.000
_cell.length_b   1.000
_cell.length_c   1.000
_cell.angle_alpha   90.00
_cell.angle_beta   90.00
_cell.angle_gamma   90.00
#
_symmetry.space_group_name_H-M   'P 1'
#
loop_
_entity.id
_entity.type
_entity.pdbx_description
1 polymer ?
#
loop_
_entity_poly.entity_id
_entity_poly.type
_entity_poly.pdbx_seq_one_letter_code
_entity_poly.pdbx_strand_id
1 'polypeptide(L)'
;MTRSTAVAALFLSVPIVAVSACSSPQHASTQPGTTPAVVSGSPASSATSSPAPGGQALSAAIKAPDGRQVATATFDFANGYATVTVKTDTAGILTPGIHGLHVHGIGKCEPNSVAPSGGPPGNFLSAGDHYQAPGHTGKPESGDLSTLQVRRDGSAYLVTTTDAFTRDDLLAGSKTAIMIHGSEDTDMAMERVACGVIGPAS
;
A
#
# COMPACT_ATOMS: atom_id res chain seq x y z
N MET A 1 -76.46 -69.54 -61.18
CA MET A 1 -75.25 -70.29 -60.78
C MET A 1 -74.63 -69.58 -59.60
N THR A 2 -74.44 -70.34 -58.52
CA THR A 2 -73.96 -69.98 -57.19
C THR A 2 -72.47 -69.59 -57.17
N ARG A 3 -72.06 -68.74 -56.22
CA ARG A 3 -71.08 -69.07 -55.16
C ARG A 3 -70.91 -67.93 -54.14
N SER A 4 -70.91 -68.32 -52.87
CA SER A 4 -70.74 -67.53 -51.65
C SER A 4 -69.28 -67.36 -51.22
N THR A 5 -69.11 -66.62 -50.10
CA THR A 5 -67.99 -66.56 -49.11
C THR A 5 -66.98 -65.44 -49.35
N ALA A 6 -66.45 -64.69 -48.37
CA ALA A 6 -66.59 -64.65 -46.90
C ALA A 6 -66.18 -63.25 -46.36
N VAL A 7 -66.48 -63.03 -45.08
CA VAL A 7 -66.24 -61.84 -44.22
C VAL A 7 -64.76 -61.66 -43.85
N ALA A 8 -64.30 -60.41 -43.68
CA ALA A 8 -63.32 -60.04 -42.64
C ALA A 8 -63.31 -58.52 -42.41
N ALA A 9 -63.63 -58.09 -41.18
CA ALA A 9 -63.53 -56.73 -40.69
C ALA A 9 -62.08 -56.41 -40.28
N LEU A 10 -61.62 -55.16 -40.46
CA LEU A 10 -60.51 -54.62 -39.68
C LEU A 10 -60.65 -53.09 -39.53
N PHE A 11 -60.81 -52.65 -38.30
CA PHE A 11 -60.81 -51.26 -37.84
C PHE A 11 -59.35 -50.78 -37.65
N LEU A 12 -58.98 -49.61 -38.17
CA LEU A 12 -57.79 -48.85 -37.75
C LEU A 12 -58.08 -47.35 -37.97
N SER A 13 -58.64 -46.62 -37.00
CA SER A 13 -57.94 -45.89 -35.92
C SER A 13 -56.99 -44.79 -36.41
N VAL A 14 -57.49 -43.54 -36.42
CA VAL A 14 -56.75 -42.28 -36.61
C VAL A 14 -56.06 -41.91 -35.30
N PRO A 15 -54.74 -41.61 -35.26
CA PRO A 15 -54.14 -41.01 -34.08
C PRO A 15 -54.34 -39.49 -34.11
N ILE A 16 -55.24 -38.98 -33.26
CA ILE A 16 -55.23 -37.58 -32.85
C ILE A 16 -54.04 -37.42 -31.90
N VAL A 17 -52.96 -36.78 -32.38
CA VAL A 17 -51.81 -36.42 -31.54
C VAL A 17 -52.25 -35.29 -30.62
N ALA A 18 -52.55 -35.64 -29.36
CA ALA A 18 -52.76 -34.69 -28.28
C ALA A 18 -51.41 -34.11 -27.85
N VAL A 19 -51.14 -32.87 -28.25
CA VAL A 19 -50.03 -32.08 -27.71
C VAL A 19 -50.50 -31.45 -26.40
N SER A 20 -50.43 -32.20 -25.30
CA SER A 20 -50.44 -31.63 -23.94
C SER A 20 -49.01 -31.70 -23.40
N ALA A 21 -48.36 -30.54 -23.30
CA ALA A 21 -48.25 -29.78 -22.05
C ALA A 21 -46.89 -30.01 -21.37
N CYS A 22 -45.85 -29.37 -21.90
CA CYS A 22 -44.69 -29.02 -21.08
C CYS A 22 -45.06 -27.75 -20.30
N SER A 23 -45.59 -27.90 -19.08
CA SER A 23 -45.75 -26.78 -18.15
C SER A 23 -44.68 -26.90 -17.07
N SER A 24 -43.84 -25.88 -16.92
CA SER A 24 -42.83 -25.82 -15.86
C SER A 24 -43.51 -25.76 -14.49
N PRO A 25 -43.01 -26.46 -13.45
CA PRO A 25 -43.60 -26.44 -12.11
C PRO A 25 -43.37 -25.13 -11.34
N GLN A 26 -42.76 -24.11 -11.97
CA GLN A 26 -42.48 -22.83 -11.34
C GLN A 26 -43.75 -21.98 -11.26
N HIS A 27 -44.28 -21.84 -10.05
CA HIS A 27 -45.34 -20.88 -9.74
C HIS A 27 -44.70 -19.67 -9.06
N ALA A 28 -45.00 -18.47 -9.55
CA ALA A 28 -44.54 -17.24 -8.90
C ALA A 28 -45.20 -17.12 -7.51
N SER A 29 -44.40 -16.80 -6.49
CA SER A 29 -44.90 -16.55 -5.14
C SER A 29 -45.72 -15.25 -5.11
N THR A 30 -46.85 -15.25 -4.39
CA THR A 30 -47.66 -14.05 -4.13
C THR A 30 -47.21 -13.28 -2.88
N GLN A 31 -46.20 -13.79 -2.17
CA GLN A 31 -45.58 -13.12 -1.02
C GLN A 31 -44.49 -12.15 -1.51
N PRO A 32 -44.58 -10.85 -1.20
CA PRO A 32 -43.49 -9.91 -1.43
C PRO A 32 -42.24 -10.36 -0.67
N GLY A 33 -41.11 -10.47 -1.37
CA GLY A 33 -39.82 -10.78 -0.73
C GLY A 33 -39.42 -9.70 0.26
N THR A 34 -38.68 -10.08 1.30
CA THR A 34 -38.07 -9.11 2.23
C THR A 34 -36.91 -8.40 1.55
N THR A 35 -36.60 -7.18 1.99
CA THR A 35 -35.39 -6.47 1.55
C THR A 35 -34.16 -7.30 1.92
N PRO A 36 -33.26 -7.63 0.97
CA PRO A 36 -32.04 -8.35 1.28
C PRO A 36 -31.25 -7.63 2.37
N ALA A 37 -30.72 -8.39 3.34
CA ALA A 37 -29.84 -7.82 4.34
C ALA A 37 -28.59 -7.22 3.66
N VAL A 38 -28.06 -6.14 4.23
CA VAL A 38 -26.75 -5.60 3.82
C VAL A 38 -25.70 -6.69 4.06
N VAL A 39 -25.08 -7.17 2.98
CA VAL A 39 -23.98 -8.14 3.06
C VAL A 39 -22.74 -7.38 3.52
N SER A 40 -22.50 -7.36 4.84
CA SER A 40 -21.16 -7.11 5.37
C SER A 40 -20.33 -8.36 5.08
N GLY A 41 -19.73 -8.42 3.90
CA GLY A 41 -18.88 -9.54 3.51
C GLY A 41 -17.77 -9.76 4.55
N SER A 42 -17.58 -11.00 4.98
CA SER A 42 -16.36 -11.39 5.69
C SER A 42 -15.15 -11.00 4.83
N PRO A 43 -14.05 -10.52 5.42
CA PRO A 43 -12.88 -10.12 4.63
C PRO A 43 -12.48 -11.27 3.71
N ALA A 44 -12.36 -10.97 2.42
CA ALA A 44 -11.88 -11.94 1.45
C ALA A 44 -10.42 -12.27 1.79
N SER A 45 -10.17 -13.45 2.37
CA SER A 45 -8.84 -14.03 2.51
C SER A 45 -8.35 -14.56 1.17
N SER A 46 -8.20 -13.66 0.19
CA SER A 46 -7.57 -13.94 -1.11
C SER A 46 -6.86 -12.69 -1.63
N ALA A 47 -6.05 -12.06 -0.78
CA ALA A 47 -4.92 -11.28 -1.29
C ALA A 47 -3.75 -12.26 -1.46
N THR A 48 -3.68 -12.93 -2.60
CA THR A 48 -2.38 -13.43 -3.08
C THR A 48 -1.60 -12.21 -3.56
N SER A 49 -1.06 -11.45 -2.60
CA SER A 49 0.11 -10.63 -2.89
C SER A 49 1.18 -11.59 -3.37
N SER A 50 1.60 -11.46 -4.63
CA SER A 50 2.85 -12.08 -5.05
C SER A 50 3.92 -11.58 -4.07
N PRO A 51 4.66 -12.47 -3.39
CA PRO A 51 5.77 -12.01 -2.57
C PRO A 51 6.71 -11.23 -3.48
N ALA A 52 7.00 -9.99 -3.09
CA ALA A 52 8.10 -9.24 -3.69
C ALA A 52 9.36 -10.14 -3.63
N PRO A 53 10.25 -10.09 -4.63
CA PRO A 53 11.47 -10.88 -4.62
C PRO A 53 12.21 -10.71 -3.29
N GLY A 54 12.58 -11.85 -2.70
CA GLY A 54 12.86 -12.03 -1.29
C GLY A 54 13.87 -11.07 -0.65
N GLY A 55 13.55 -10.66 0.58
CA GLY A 55 14.51 -10.42 1.67
C GLY A 55 15.32 -9.12 1.65
N GLN A 56 15.33 -8.38 0.55
CA GLN A 56 16.15 -7.17 0.43
C GLN A 56 15.41 -5.87 0.76
N ALA A 57 14.08 -5.86 0.77
CA ALA A 57 13.31 -4.66 1.03
C ALA A 57 13.38 -4.20 2.50
N LEU A 58 13.56 -2.90 2.71
CA LEU A 58 13.37 -2.23 4.00
C LEU A 58 12.15 -1.31 3.92
N SER A 59 11.57 -0.99 5.07
CA SER A 59 10.51 0.01 5.17
C SER A 59 10.62 0.85 6.43
N ALA A 60 9.91 1.98 6.42
CA ALA A 60 9.73 2.84 7.58
C ALA A 60 8.32 3.42 7.60
N ALA A 61 7.65 3.31 8.75
CA ALA A 61 6.44 4.06 9.04
C ALA A 61 6.86 5.45 9.57
N ILE A 62 6.59 6.49 8.80
CA ILE A 62 6.99 7.87 9.09
C ILE A 62 5.87 8.55 9.87
N LYS A 63 6.19 9.06 11.06
CA LYS A 63 5.23 9.67 11.99
C LYS A 63 5.60 11.10 12.33
N ALA A 64 4.58 11.91 12.57
CA ALA A 64 4.71 13.25 13.12
C ALA A 64 5.06 13.19 14.63
N PRO A 65 5.51 14.30 15.26
CA PRO A 65 5.87 14.34 16.68
C PRO A 65 4.74 13.92 17.62
N ASP A 66 3.50 14.13 17.20
CA ASP A 66 2.28 13.71 17.93
C ASP A 66 1.91 12.24 17.72
N GLY A 67 2.71 11.49 16.95
CA GLY A 67 2.54 10.07 16.67
C GLY A 67 1.60 9.74 15.51
N ARG A 68 0.98 10.74 14.85
CA ARG A 68 0.14 10.48 13.67
C ARG A 68 0.99 9.93 12.52
N GLN A 69 0.43 8.94 11.82
CA GLN A 69 1.03 8.36 10.62
C GLN A 69 0.99 9.39 9.47
N VAL A 70 2.17 9.75 8.96
CA VAL A 70 2.35 10.75 7.89
C VAL A 70 2.49 10.07 6.54
N ALA A 71 3.45 9.15 6.44
CA ALA A 71 3.87 8.52 5.21
C ALA A 71 4.49 7.16 5.47
N THR A 72 4.56 6.35 4.41
CA THR A 72 5.34 5.12 4.40
C THR A 72 6.48 5.26 3.40
N ALA A 73 7.68 4.83 3.81
CA ALA A 73 8.82 4.69 2.93
C ALA A 73 9.18 3.22 2.70
N THR A 74 9.55 2.87 1.47
CA THR A 74 10.15 1.58 1.12
C THR A 74 11.50 1.80 0.44
N PHE A 75 12.40 0.86 0.67
CA PHE A 75 13.74 0.83 0.10
C PHE A 75 13.95 -0.55 -0.52
N ASP A 76 13.91 -0.60 -1.85
CA ASP A 76 14.09 -1.82 -2.62
C ASP A 76 15.49 -1.83 -3.23
N PHE A 77 16.34 -2.73 -2.76
CA PHE A 77 17.73 -2.84 -3.22
C PHE A 77 17.81 -3.85 -4.36
N ALA A 78 18.32 -3.43 -5.51
CA ALA A 78 18.57 -4.30 -6.65
C ALA A 78 19.62 -3.67 -7.56
N ASN A 79 20.34 -4.49 -8.33
CA ASN A 79 21.24 -4.02 -9.39
C ASN A 79 22.30 -2.99 -8.93
N GLY A 80 22.71 -3.02 -7.66
CA GLY A 80 23.73 -2.13 -7.11
C GLY A 80 23.22 -0.77 -6.62
N TYR A 81 21.90 -0.51 -6.59
CA TYR A 81 21.33 0.72 -6.06
C TYR A 81 20.04 0.46 -5.25
N ALA A 82 19.60 1.45 -4.49
CA ALA A 82 18.33 1.48 -3.78
C ALA A 82 17.28 2.26 -4.58
N THR A 83 16.08 1.69 -4.74
CA THR A 83 14.89 2.43 -5.14
C THR A 83 14.14 2.84 -3.89
N VAL A 84 14.00 4.15 -3.65
CA VAL A 84 13.33 4.69 -2.48
C VAL A 84 11.97 5.23 -2.91
N THR A 85 10.90 4.69 -2.33
CA THR A 85 9.54 5.19 -2.52
C THR A 85 9.04 5.80 -1.23
N VAL A 86 8.53 7.03 -1.27
CA VAL A 86 7.88 7.69 -0.13
C VAL A 86 6.48 8.13 -0.54
N LYS A 87 5.47 7.72 0.23
CA LYS A 87 4.07 8.03 -0.05
C LYS A 87 3.35 8.47 1.22
N THR A 88 2.63 9.58 1.17
CA THR A 88 1.76 9.99 2.28
C THR A 88 0.60 9.01 2.45
N ASP A 89 0.34 8.58 3.68
CA ASP A 89 -0.79 7.72 4.03
C ASP A 89 -2.05 8.54 4.31
N THR A 90 -1.89 9.71 4.92
CA THR A 90 -2.96 10.66 5.24
C THR A 90 -2.57 12.04 4.72
N ALA A 91 -3.44 12.63 3.90
CA ALA A 91 -3.25 13.96 3.36
C ALA A 91 -3.50 15.05 4.42
N GLY A 92 -2.84 16.20 4.25
CA GLY A 92 -3.08 17.40 5.07
C GLY A 92 -2.32 17.44 6.41
N ILE A 93 -1.44 16.46 6.68
CA ILE A 93 -0.52 16.54 7.83
C ILE A 93 0.73 17.34 7.46
N LEU A 94 1.29 17.10 6.27
CA LEU A 94 2.37 17.92 5.73
C LEU A 94 1.80 19.19 5.09
N THR A 95 2.49 20.31 5.30
CA THR A 95 2.22 21.57 4.62
C THR A 95 2.45 21.43 3.11
N PRO A 96 1.70 22.13 2.24
CA PRO A 96 2.06 22.19 0.82
C PRO A 96 3.44 22.83 0.60
N GLY A 97 4.25 22.27 -0.31
CA GLY A 97 5.58 22.80 -0.62
C GLY A 97 6.62 21.71 -0.91
N ILE A 98 7.88 22.13 -1.05
CA ILE A 98 9.04 21.25 -1.20
C ILE A 98 9.56 20.93 0.19
N HIS A 99 9.69 19.64 0.51
CA HIS A 99 10.23 19.19 1.79
C HIS A 99 11.57 18.46 1.58
N GLY A 100 12.57 18.83 2.37
CA GLY A 100 13.82 18.08 2.45
C GLY A 100 13.56 16.66 2.95
N LEU A 101 14.22 15.68 2.32
CA LEU A 101 14.08 14.27 2.64
C LEU A 101 15.47 13.66 2.79
N HIS A 102 15.77 13.16 3.99
CA HIS A 102 17.10 12.66 4.29
C HIS A 102 17.03 11.38 5.13
N VAL A 103 18.01 10.50 4.97
CA VAL A 103 18.32 9.44 5.93
C VAL A 103 19.26 10.01 6.99
N HIS A 104 18.91 9.83 8.26
CA HIS A 104 19.70 10.20 9.43
C HIS A 104 20.42 9.01 10.04
N GLY A 105 21.57 9.28 10.66
CA GLY A 105 22.54 8.24 11.05
C GLY A 105 22.18 7.39 12.26
N ILE A 106 21.10 7.73 12.99
CA ILE A 106 20.66 6.97 14.16
C ILE A 106 19.18 6.62 13.99
N GLY A 107 18.84 5.33 14.14
CA GLY A 107 17.49 4.81 14.07
C GLY A 107 16.62 5.16 15.29
N LYS A 108 16.42 6.47 15.54
CA LYS A 108 15.56 6.99 16.60
C LYS A 108 14.65 8.09 16.05
N CYS A 109 13.39 8.07 16.50
CA CYS A 109 12.38 9.07 16.15
C CYS A 109 11.67 9.57 17.40
N GLU A 110 12.44 10.15 18.33
CA GLU A 110 11.92 10.64 19.61
C GLU A 110 11.53 12.12 19.49
N PRO A 111 10.26 12.50 19.71
CA PRO A 111 9.88 13.91 19.81
C PRO A 111 10.54 14.54 21.04
N ASN A 112 10.79 15.86 21.00
CA ASN A 112 11.43 16.61 22.08
C ASN A 112 12.71 15.95 22.65
N SER A 113 13.57 15.45 21.76
CA SER A 113 14.84 14.81 22.09
C SER A 113 16.02 15.76 21.92
N VAL A 114 17.17 15.38 22.48
CA VAL A 114 18.43 16.14 22.36
C VAL A 114 19.34 15.44 21.35
N ALA A 115 20.06 16.22 20.55
CA ALA A 115 21.03 15.69 19.60
C ALA A 115 22.20 14.99 20.33
N PRO A 116 22.86 13.99 19.69
CA PRO A 116 24.05 13.36 20.26
C PRO A 116 25.19 14.33 20.61
N SER A 117 25.29 15.45 19.88
CA SER A 117 26.24 16.55 20.13
C SER A 117 25.82 17.50 21.25
N GLY A 118 24.66 17.28 21.88
CA GLY A 118 24.06 18.17 22.87
C GLY A 118 23.23 19.31 22.25
N GLY A 119 22.77 20.23 23.10
CA GLY A 119 21.93 21.37 22.71
C GLY A 119 20.53 21.34 23.34
N PRO A 120 19.68 22.35 23.03
CA PRO A 120 18.29 22.35 23.45
C PRO A 120 17.51 21.19 22.80
N PRO A 121 16.43 20.72 23.42
CA PRO A 121 15.60 19.66 22.85
C PRO A 121 14.78 20.16 21.66
N GLY A 122 14.43 19.24 20.77
CA GLY A 122 13.60 19.48 19.60
C GLY A 122 13.08 18.17 19.02
N ASN A 123 12.24 18.24 17.99
CA ASN A 123 11.70 17.02 17.40
C ASN A 123 12.79 16.22 16.69
N PHE A 124 12.87 14.93 17.04
CA PHE A 124 13.69 13.92 16.37
C PHE A 124 15.20 14.22 16.33
N LEU A 125 15.72 15.06 17.23
CA LEU A 125 17.15 15.41 17.26
C LEU A 125 18.03 14.21 17.63
N SER A 126 17.52 13.23 18.39
CA SER A 126 18.26 12.01 18.72
C SER A 126 18.58 11.11 17.51
N ALA A 127 17.98 11.37 16.34
CA ALA A 127 18.36 10.75 15.08
C ALA A 127 19.76 11.18 14.59
N GLY A 128 20.35 12.21 15.19
CA GLY A 128 21.66 12.74 14.80
C GLY A 128 21.61 13.49 13.48
N ASP A 129 22.75 13.62 12.82
CA ASP A 129 22.92 14.28 11.53
C ASP A 129 22.55 13.33 10.38
N HIS A 130 22.68 13.78 9.13
CA HIS A 130 22.41 12.94 7.97
C HIS A 130 23.39 11.75 7.96
N TYR A 131 22.95 10.65 7.38
CA TYR A 131 23.73 9.44 7.27
C TYR A 131 24.91 9.65 6.31
N GLN A 132 26.07 9.16 6.72
CA GLN A 132 27.28 9.08 5.91
C GLN A 132 27.70 7.61 5.86
N ALA A 133 27.77 7.04 4.66
CA ALA A 133 28.18 5.66 4.47
C ALA A 133 29.65 5.46 4.89
N PRO A 134 30.05 4.25 5.32
CA PRO A 134 31.44 3.98 5.68
C PRO A 134 32.42 4.42 4.58
N GLY A 135 33.42 5.22 4.97
CA GLY A 135 34.41 5.76 4.03
C GLY A 135 33.96 7.00 3.26
N HIS A 136 32.75 7.51 3.48
CA HIS A 136 32.26 8.76 2.93
C HIS A 136 32.19 9.86 4.01
N THR A 137 32.61 11.08 3.65
CA THR A 137 32.43 12.28 4.46
C THR A 137 32.39 13.48 3.52
N GLY A 138 31.35 14.29 3.58
CA GLY A 138 31.20 15.45 2.73
C GLY A 138 29.80 15.60 2.16
N LYS A 139 29.66 16.50 1.18
CA LYS A 139 28.40 16.81 0.49
C LYS A 139 28.43 16.34 -0.97
N PRO A 140 27.29 15.86 -1.53
CA PRO A 140 26.07 15.51 -0.81
C PRO A 140 26.34 14.37 0.19
N GLU A 141 25.64 14.38 1.33
CA GLU A 141 25.79 13.30 2.30
C GLU A 141 25.17 12.02 1.74
N SER A 142 25.63 10.85 2.17
CA SER A 142 25.10 9.59 1.64
C SER A 142 23.59 9.45 1.86
N GLY A 143 23.06 10.03 2.94
CA GLY A 143 21.65 10.05 3.27
C GLY A 143 20.82 11.12 2.55
N ASP A 144 21.41 11.99 1.74
CA ASP A 144 20.66 13.01 1.01
C ASP A 144 19.82 12.35 -0.10
N LEU A 145 18.52 12.64 -0.16
CA LEU A 145 17.60 12.14 -1.18
C LEU A 145 16.98 13.28 -1.98
N SER A 146 16.30 12.94 -3.07
CA SER A 146 15.45 13.90 -3.79
C SER A 146 14.35 14.44 -2.87
N THR A 147 14.04 15.73 -3.03
CA THR A 147 13.01 16.42 -2.23
C THR A 147 11.62 15.83 -2.44
N LEU A 148 10.80 15.83 -1.38
CA LEU A 148 9.42 15.39 -1.42
C LEU A 148 8.49 16.59 -1.71
N GLN A 149 7.90 16.64 -2.91
CA GLN A 149 6.90 17.66 -3.24
C GLN A 149 5.52 17.29 -2.66
N VAL A 150 5.05 18.09 -1.71
CA VAL A 150 3.69 18.02 -1.16
C VAL A 150 2.78 18.93 -1.97
N ARG A 151 1.67 18.38 -2.47
CA ARG A 151 0.67 19.13 -3.23
C ARG A 151 -0.20 19.99 -2.30
N ARG A 152 -1.05 20.84 -2.89
CA ARG A 152 -2.01 21.69 -2.15
C ARG A 152 -3.00 20.90 -1.29
N ASP A 153 -3.31 19.66 -1.65
CA ASP A 153 -4.16 18.76 -0.87
C ASP A 153 -3.42 18.12 0.33
N GLY A 154 -2.12 18.38 0.49
CA GLY A 154 -1.28 17.80 1.53
C GLY A 154 -0.83 16.36 1.26
N SER A 155 -1.03 15.85 0.04
CA SER A 155 -0.53 14.54 -0.39
C SER A 155 0.83 14.66 -1.08
N ALA A 156 1.67 13.64 -0.93
CA ALA A 156 2.94 13.53 -1.63
C ALA A 156 3.24 12.10 -2.06
N TYR A 157 3.98 11.99 -3.16
CA TYR A 157 4.49 10.73 -3.67
C TYR A 157 5.83 10.98 -4.37
N LEU A 158 6.85 10.24 -3.98
CA LEU A 158 8.19 10.28 -4.55
C LEU A 158 8.65 8.85 -4.81
N VAL A 159 9.26 8.65 -5.98
CA VAL A 159 10.12 7.51 -6.26
C VAL A 159 11.45 8.08 -6.75
N THR A 160 12.54 7.66 -6.12
CA THR A 160 13.90 8.07 -6.50
C THR A 160 14.85 6.87 -6.37
N THR A 161 16.08 7.03 -6.86
CA THR A 161 17.13 6.03 -6.76
C THR A 161 18.41 6.62 -6.19
N THR A 162 19.16 5.85 -5.43
CA THR A 162 20.49 6.23 -4.94
C THR A 162 21.37 4.99 -4.82
N ASP A 163 22.64 5.12 -5.12
CA ASP A 163 23.69 4.11 -4.92
C ASP A 163 24.63 4.49 -3.75
N ALA A 164 24.29 5.52 -2.98
CA ALA A 164 25.12 6.06 -1.91
C ALA A 164 25.13 5.24 -0.61
N PHE A 165 24.24 4.25 -0.48
CA PHE A 165 24.19 3.32 0.65
C PHE A 165 23.62 1.96 0.23
N THR A 166 23.98 0.93 0.98
CA THR A 166 23.45 -0.42 0.81
C THR A 166 22.39 -0.75 1.87
N ARG A 167 21.76 -1.92 1.75
CA ARG A 167 20.81 -2.42 2.76
C ARG A 167 21.48 -2.60 4.12
N ASP A 168 22.67 -3.19 4.12
CA ASP A 168 23.37 -3.54 5.35
C ASP A 168 23.88 -2.27 6.06
N ASP A 169 24.26 -1.25 5.30
CA ASP A 169 24.57 0.09 5.80
C ASP A 169 23.41 0.68 6.62
N LEU A 170 22.17 0.60 6.12
CA LEU A 170 21.00 1.15 6.80
C LEU A 170 20.61 0.38 8.08
N LEU A 171 20.98 -0.90 8.17
CA LEU A 171 20.69 -1.78 9.32
C LEU A 171 21.85 -1.88 10.31
N ALA A 172 23.05 -1.43 9.95
CA ALA A 172 24.24 -1.54 10.77
C ALA A 172 24.12 -0.71 12.06
N GLY A 173 24.80 -1.17 13.12
CA GLY A 173 24.97 -0.41 14.36
C GLY A 173 23.65 0.09 14.97
N SER A 174 23.53 1.41 15.12
CA SER A 174 22.35 2.10 15.66
C SER A 174 21.16 2.17 14.70
N LYS A 175 21.24 1.50 13.54
CA LYS A 175 20.32 1.64 12.40
C LYS A 175 20.24 3.09 11.92
N THR A 176 19.32 3.34 11.01
CA THR A 176 19.07 4.66 10.41
C THR A 176 17.58 5.02 10.48
N ALA A 177 17.26 6.30 10.26
CA ALA A 177 15.90 6.79 10.21
C ALA A 177 15.71 7.69 8.98
N ILE A 178 14.58 7.58 8.29
CA ILE A 178 14.19 8.55 7.24
C ILE A 178 13.46 9.73 7.88
N MET A 179 13.78 10.93 7.43
CA MET A 179 13.32 12.20 7.97
C MET A 179 12.71 13.06 6.88
N ILE A 180 11.53 13.63 7.15
CA ILE A 180 10.92 14.68 6.35
C ILE A 180 11.12 16.00 7.12
N HIS A 181 11.71 16.98 6.47
CA HIS A 181 11.91 18.32 7.02
C HIS A 181 10.72 19.23 6.76
N GLY A 182 10.66 20.41 7.38
CA GLY A 182 9.68 21.43 7.03
C GLY A 182 9.82 21.93 5.59
N SER A 183 8.84 22.71 5.14
CA SER A 183 8.83 23.22 3.76
C SER A 183 9.97 24.22 3.53
N GLU A 184 10.71 24.07 2.44
CA GLU A 184 11.92 24.85 2.11
C GLU A 184 11.66 26.36 2.02
N ASP A 185 10.49 26.76 1.53
CA ASP A 185 10.11 28.17 1.38
C ASP A 185 9.56 28.80 2.67
N THR A 186 9.86 28.20 3.84
CA THR A 186 9.38 28.65 5.16
C THR A 186 10.53 28.73 6.17
N ASP A 187 10.29 29.42 7.28
CA ASP A 187 11.17 29.42 8.46
C ASP A 187 11.30 28.04 9.13
N MET A 188 10.45 27.09 8.74
CA MET A 188 10.43 25.71 9.26
C MET A 188 11.32 24.76 8.46
N ALA A 189 12.02 25.21 7.41
CA ALA A 189 12.78 24.35 6.49
C ALA A 189 13.78 23.41 7.20
N MET A 190 14.37 23.86 8.31
CA MET A 190 15.34 23.07 9.08
C MET A 190 14.70 22.17 10.14
N GLU A 191 13.41 22.34 10.42
CA GLU A 191 12.71 21.52 11.39
C GLU A 191 12.49 20.10 10.86
N ARG A 192 12.52 19.13 11.78
CA ARG A 192 12.24 17.71 11.49
C ARG A 192 10.76 17.47 11.79
N VAL A 193 9.93 17.43 10.75
CA VAL A 193 8.46 17.38 10.91
C VAL A 193 7.89 15.96 10.90
N ALA A 194 8.62 14.98 10.37
CA ALA A 194 8.24 13.58 10.46
C ALA A 194 9.46 12.65 10.38
N CYS A 195 9.40 11.52 11.09
CA CYS A 195 10.50 10.57 11.20
C CYS A 195 10.00 9.12 11.17
N GLY A 196 10.74 8.23 10.51
CA GLY A 196 10.51 6.78 10.57
C GLY A 196 11.82 6.00 10.69
N VAL A 197 11.92 5.10 11.67
CA VAL A 197 13.09 4.21 11.79
C VAL A 197 13.04 3.17 10.68
N ILE A 198 14.17 3.01 9.98
CA ILE A 198 14.29 2.08 8.86
C ILE A 198 14.55 0.67 9.41
N GLY A 199 13.79 -0.31 8.92
CA GLY A 199 13.91 -1.70 9.31
C GLY A 199 13.46 -2.67 8.22
N PRO A 200 13.56 -3.98 8.46
CA PRO A 200 13.06 -4.98 7.51
C PRO A 200 11.59 -4.73 7.17
N ALA A 201 11.24 -4.79 5.88
CA ALA A 201 9.84 -4.72 5.47
C ALA A 201 9.04 -5.88 6.08
N SER A 202 7.87 -5.58 6.64
CA SER A 202 6.92 -6.55 7.22
C SER A 202 5.84 -6.94 6.22
#